data_AF-A0A1S4D805-F1
#
_entry.id   AF-A0A1S4D805-F1
#
_cell.length_a   1.000
_cell.length_b   1.000
_cell.length_c   1.000
_cell.angle_alpha   90.00
_cell.angle_beta   90.00
_cell.angle_gamma   90.00
#
_symmetry.space_group_name_H-M   'P 1'
#
loop_
_entity.id
_entity.type
_entity.pdbx_description
1 polymer ?
#
loop_
_entity_poly.entity_id
_entity_poly.type
_entity_poly.pdbx_seq_one_letter_code
_entity_poly.pdbx_strand_id
1 'polypeptide(L)'
;MIRYNFCFLWVDVSMHVLNSFLTKRVDKMVEKGLVNEVRNMFNPKNADYSKGIRKAIGVPEFDRYFRAELSNSVDEETRIKLLEEAINEVKINNCKLASQQLEKIKRLINVKGWNILLGYIRYALDPISYLMI
;
A
#
# COMPACT_ATOMS: atom_id res chain seq x y z
N MET A 1 -28.07 -13.86 -12.66
CA MET A 1 -27.33 -15.09 -12.97
C MET A 1 -25.84 -14.77 -13.03
N ILE A 2 -25.00 -15.49 -12.28
CA ILE A 2 -23.54 -15.32 -12.33
C ILE A 2 -23.03 -16.03 -13.60
N ARG A 3 -22.13 -15.42 -14.38
CA ARG A 3 -21.72 -15.93 -15.71
C ARG A 3 -20.81 -17.17 -15.65
N TYR A 4 -20.19 -17.44 -14.52
CA TYR A 4 -19.22 -18.52 -14.34
C TYR A 4 -19.39 -19.19 -12.98
N ASN A 5 -18.96 -20.44 -12.88
CA ASN A 5 -18.82 -21.14 -11.60
C ASN A 5 -17.49 -20.74 -10.97
N PHE A 6 -17.54 -19.89 -9.95
CA PHE A 6 -16.36 -19.34 -9.29
C PHE A 6 -16.00 -20.13 -8.03
N CYS A 7 -14.70 -20.36 -7.84
CA CYS A 7 -14.13 -20.84 -6.58
C CYS A 7 -13.29 -19.71 -5.96
N PHE A 8 -13.67 -19.23 -4.79
CA PHE A 8 -12.92 -18.20 -4.07
C PHE A 8 -11.96 -18.85 -3.09
N LEU A 9 -10.66 -18.59 -3.26
CA LEU A 9 -9.61 -18.99 -2.33
C LEU A 9 -9.17 -17.76 -1.53
N TRP A 10 -9.24 -17.85 -0.20
CA TRP A 10 -8.73 -16.80 0.68
C TRP A 10 -7.52 -17.30 1.46
N VAL A 11 -6.42 -16.57 1.33
CA VAL A 11 -5.20 -16.76 2.10
C VAL A 11 -5.28 -15.86 3.32
N ASP A 12 -5.44 -16.46 4.49
CA ASP A 12 -5.57 -15.74 5.74
C ASP A 12 -4.25 -15.73 6.54
N VAL A 13 -4.02 -14.65 7.26
CA VAL A 13 -2.88 -14.43 8.14
C VAL A 13 -3.32 -13.51 9.27
N SER A 14 -2.76 -13.68 10.47
CA SER A 14 -3.08 -12.78 11.58
C SER A 14 -2.67 -11.33 11.26
N MET A 15 -3.54 -10.38 11.63
CA MET A 15 -3.31 -8.96 11.34
C MET A 15 -2.00 -8.43 11.94
N HIS A 16 -1.59 -8.94 13.10
CA HIS A 16 -0.31 -8.56 13.70
C HIS A 16 0.87 -8.96 12.82
N VAL A 17 0.87 -10.20 12.31
CA VAL A 17 1.93 -10.71 11.42
C VAL A 17 1.91 -9.95 10.10
N LEU A 18 0.73 -9.71 9.53
CA LEU A 18 0.57 -8.95 8.29
C LEU A 18 1.07 -7.51 8.43
N ASN A 19 0.71 -6.80 9.49
CA ASN A 19 1.15 -5.43 9.71
C ASN A 19 2.69 -5.35 9.85
N SER A 20 3.30 -6.27 10.60
CA SER A 20 4.77 -6.33 10.69
C SER A 20 5.42 -6.57 9.33
N PHE A 21 4.83 -7.45 8.52
CA PHE A 21 5.30 -7.72 7.16
C PHE A 21 5.16 -6.51 6.23
N LEU A 22 4.01 -5.84 6.25
CA LEU A 22 3.75 -4.66 5.41
C LEU A 22 4.72 -3.53 5.71
N THR A 23 5.00 -3.27 6.99
CA THR A 23 6.01 -2.27 7.40
C THR A 23 7.38 -2.61 6.82
N LYS A 24 7.86 -3.83 7.03
CA LYS A 24 9.16 -4.29 6.53
C LYS A 24 9.24 -4.29 5.01
N ARG A 25 8.12 -4.55 4.33
CA ARG A 25 8.05 -4.53 2.87
C ARG A 25 8.23 -3.12 2.34
N VAL A 26 7.67 -2.10 2.99
CA VAL A 26 7.90 -0.70 2.59
C VAL A 26 9.37 -0.33 2.69
N ASP A 27 10.06 -0.76 3.75
CA ASP A 27 11.51 -0.54 3.87
C ASP A 27 12.27 -1.12 2.67
N LYS A 28 11.99 -2.38 2.32
CA LYS A 28 12.56 -3.01 1.12
C LYS A 28 12.17 -2.31 -0.19
N MET A 29 10.97 -1.75 -0.28
CA MET A 29 10.53 -0.99 -1.45
C MET A 29 11.33 0.32 -1.59
N VAL A 30 11.58 1.01 -0.49
CA VAL A 30 12.43 2.21 -0.46
C VAL A 30 13.86 1.86 -0.89
N GLU A 31 14.44 0.78 -0.34
CA GLU A 31 15.76 0.27 -0.74
C GLU A 31 15.84 -0.06 -2.25
N LYS A 32 14.74 -0.57 -2.83
CA LYS A 32 14.63 -0.88 -4.25
C LYS A 32 14.34 0.31 -5.16
N GLY A 33 14.16 1.51 -4.61
CA GLY A 33 13.98 2.73 -5.39
C GLY A 33 12.54 3.24 -5.51
N LEU A 34 11.63 2.85 -4.61
CA LEU A 34 10.25 3.37 -4.56
C LEU A 34 10.20 4.90 -4.71
N VAL A 35 11.05 5.63 -3.97
CA VAL A 35 11.06 7.10 -4.00
C VAL A 35 11.36 7.63 -5.41
N ASN A 36 12.26 6.97 -6.16
CA ASN A 36 12.58 7.36 -7.53
C ASN A 36 11.42 7.06 -8.49
N GLU A 37 10.74 5.94 -8.30
CA GLU A 37 9.56 5.58 -9.11
C GLU A 37 8.42 6.59 -8.91
N VAL A 38 8.10 6.93 -7.67
CA VAL A 38 7.05 7.92 -7.38
C VAL A 38 7.47 9.31 -7.87
N ARG A 39 8.75 9.67 -7.77
CA ARG A 39 9.27 10.95 -8.29
C ARG A 39 8.99 11.11 -9.78
N ASN A 40 9.11 10.04 -10.57
CA ASN A 40 8.81 10.06 -12.00
C ASN A 40 7.32 10.30 -12.30
N MET A 41 6.44 9.98 -11.35
CA MET A 41 4.99 10.20 -11.46
C MET A 41 4.55 11.57 -10.90
N PHE A 42 5.43 12.25 -10.15
CA PHE A 42 5.12 13.52 -9.53
C PHE A 42 4.90 14.60 -10.58
N ASN A 43 3.81 15.35 -10.43
CA ASN A 43 3.52 16.49 -11.29
C ASN A 43 3.12 17.69 -10.41
N PRO A 44 3.98 18.72 -10.29
CA PRO A 44 3.71 19.84 -9.38
C PRO A 44 2.47 20.66 -9.77
N LYS A 45 2.06 20.62 -11.05
CA LYS A 45 0.91 21.36 -11.59
C LYS A 45 -0.42 20.62 -11.41
N ASN A 46 -0.39 19.34 -11.05
CA ASN A 46 -1.60 18.55 -10.86
C ASN A 46 -1.49 17.83 -9.52
N ALA A 47 -2.30 18.23 -8.54
CA ALA A 47 -2.36 17.61 -7.21
C ALA A 47 -3.62 16.74 -7.03
N ASP A 48 -4.31 16.35 -8.11
CA ASP A 48 -5.49 15.48 -8.03
C ASP A 48 -5.06 14.03 -7.83
N TYR A 49 -5.02 13.60 -6.56
CA TYR A 49 -4.75 12.22 -6.14
C TYR A 49 -6.03 11.40 -5.98
N SER A 50 -7.17 11.84 -6.50
CA SER A 50 -8.45 11.14 -6.35
C SER A 50 -8.76 10.15 -7.48
N LYS A 51 -7.94 10.10 -8.54
CA LYS A 51 -8.22 9.38 -9.80
C LYS A 51 -7.05 8.52 -10.28
N GLY A 52 -7.41 7.38 -10.88
CA GLY A 52 -6.48 6.50 -11.59
C GLY A 52 -5.31 6.03 -10.72
N ILE A 53 -4.13 5.90 -11.35
CA ILE A 53 -2.89 5.44 -10.71
C ILE A 53 -2.40 6.41 -9.60
N ARG A 54 -2.83 7.68 -9.62
CA ARG A 54 -2.45 8.68 -8.63
C ARG A 54 -3.05 8.45 -7.24
N LYS A 55 -4.01 7.52 -7.12
CA LYS A 55 -4.57 7.08 -5.83
C LYS A 55 -3.69 6.06 -5.11
N ALA A 56 -2.69 5.51 -5.78
CA ALA A 56 -1.85 4.45 -5.21
C ALA A 56 -1.13 4.96 -3.95
N ILE A 57 -1.11 4.13 -2.90
CA ILE A 57 -0.38 4.43 -1.67
C ILE A 57 1.10 4.61 -2.01
N GLY A 58 1.71 5.66 -1.49
CA GLY A 58 3.03 6.17 -1.87
C GLY A 58 2.92 7.46 -2.66
N VAL A 59 1.97 7.57 -3.58
CA VAL A 59 1.90 8.74 -4.47
C VAL A 59 1.47 10.02 -3.74
N PRO A 60 0.33 10.07 -3.02
CA PRO A 60 -0.04 11.27 -2.28
C PRO A 60 0.86 11.54 -1.07
N GLU A 61 1.38 10.50 -0.41
CA GLU A 61 2.23 10.62 0.79
C GLU A 61 3.55 11.36 0.48
N PHE A 62 4.17 11.10 -0.68
CA PHE A 62 5.41 11.77 -1.05
C PHE A 62 5.21 13.17 -1.67
N ASP A 63 3.99 13.66 -1.89
CA ASP A 63 3.75 14.98 -2.53
C ASP A 63 4.42 16.13 -1.76
N ARG A 64 4.30 16.14 -0.43
CA ARG A 64 4.93 17.17 0.43
C ARG A 64 6.44 17.14 0.32
N TYR A 65 7.03 15.95 0.34
CA TYR A 65 8.48 15.76 0.18
C TYR A 65 8.96 16.27 -1.19
N PHE A 66 8.31 15.88 -2.29
CA PHE A 66 8.72 16.33 -3.63
C PHE A 66 8.54 17.83 -3.85
N ARG A 67 7.51 18.45 -3.26
CA ARG A 67 7.37 19.92 -3.27
C ARG A 67 8.50 20.61 -2.51
N ALA A 68 8.92 20.04 -1.38
CA ALA A 68 10.06 20.54 -0.62
C ALA A 68 11.38 20.36 -1.38
N GLU A 69 11.57 19.26 -2.10
CA GLU A 69 12.75 19.05 -2.97
C GLU A 69 12.86 20.13 -4.07
N LEU A 70 11.73 20.59 -4.61
CA LEU A 70 11.70 21.65 -5.62
C LEU A 70 11.89 23.07 -5.05
N SER A 71 11.74 23.24 -3.74
CA SER A 71 11.86 24.54 -3.10
C SER A 71 13.29 24.78 -2.62
N ASN A 72 13.97 25.77 -3.20
CA ASN A 72 15.33 26.18 -2.78
C ASN A 72 15.39 26.76 -1.37
N SER A 73 14.25 26.97 -0.70
CA SER A 73 14.17 27.58 0.63
C SER A 73 14.05 26.58 1.77
N VAL A 74 13.91 25.27 1.47
CA VAL A 74 13.77 24.24 2.50
C VAL A 74 15.14 23.66 2.82
N ASP A 75 15.52 23.70 4.09
CA ASP A 75 16.77 23.15 4.56
C ASP A 75 16.79 21.61 4.50
N GLU A 76 17.99 21.04 4.51
CA GLU A 76 18.18 19.60 4.37
C GLU A 76 17.54 18.79 5.50
N GLU A 77 17.59 19.30 6.73
CA GLU A 77 17.03 18.62 7.89
C GLU A 77 15.51 18.48 7.75
N THR A 78 14.85 19.55 7.29
CA THR A 78 13.41 19.53 6.99
C THR A 78 13.07 18.55 5.87
N ARG A 79 13.90 18.45 4.81
CA ARG A 79 13.66 17.48 3.72
C ARG A 79 13.76 16.04 4.19
N ILE A 80 14.75 15.72 5.04
CA ILE A 80 14.91 14.39 5.63
C ILE A 80 13.69 14.02 6.47
N LYS A 81 13.21 14.94 7.32
CA LYS A 81 11.99 14.71 8.13
C LYS A 81 10.76 14.45 7.27
N LEU A 82 10.56 15.23 6.21
CA LEU A 82 9.43 15.03 5.29
C LEU A 82 9.50 13.68 4.56
N LEU A 83 10.71 13.22 4.22
CA LEU A 83 10.91 11.90 3.62
C LEU A 83 10.54 10.78 4.60
N GLU A 84 11.01 10.86 5.84
CA GLU A 84 10.70 9.90 6.90
C GLU A 84 9.21 9.88 7.24
N GLU A 85 8.57 11.06 7.32
CA GLU A 85 7.12 11.20 7.50
C GLU A 85 6.36 10.48 6.38
N ALA A 86 6.70 10.75 5.13
CA ALA A 86 6.04 10.14 3.98
C ALA A 86 6.20 8.61 3.97
N ILE A 87 7.39 8.08 4.26
CA ILE A 87 7.63 6.63 4.38
C ILE A 87 6.76 6.02 5.50
N ASN A 88 6.64 6.71 6.63
CA ASN A 88 5.82 6.25 7.74
C ASN A 88 4.32 6.28 7.40
N GLU A 89 3.85 7.31 6.71
CA GLU A 89 2.47 7.39 6.21
C GLU A 89 2.14 6.23 5.26
N VAL A 90 3.07 5.87 4.36
CA VAL A 90 2.92 4.70 3.48
C VAL A 90 2.75 3.41 4.28
N LYS A 91 3.56 3.21 5.33
CA LYS A 91 3.46 2.03 6.23
C LYS A 91 2.09 1.99 6.92
N ILE A 92 1.64 3.12 7.45
CA ILE A 92 0.35 3.25 8.14
C ILE A 92 -0.81 2.98 7.18
N ASN A 93 -0.78 3.59 5.99
CA ASN A 93 -1.84 3.47 5.00
C ASN A 93 -1.92 2.04 4.42
N ASN A 94 -0.80 1.34 4.25
CA ASN A 94 -0.79 -0.07 3.89
C ASN A 94 -1.47 -0.95 4.96
N CYS A 95 -1.15 -0.75 6.25
CA CYS A 95 -1.80 -1.47 7.35
C CYS A 95 -3.30 -1.18 7.44
N LYS A 96 -3.69 0.08 7.21
CA LYS A 96 -5.09 0.50 7.17
C LYS A 96 -5.84 -0.15 6.01
N LEU A 97 -5.24 -0.16 4.82
CA LEU A 97 -5.82 -0.81 3.64
C LEU A 97 -6.02 -2.30 3.87
N ALA A 98 -5.02 -3.00 4.42
CA ALA A 98 -5.13 -4.41 4.76
C ALA A 98 -6.28 -4.69 5.74
N SER A 99 -6.43 -3.86 6.77
CA SER A 99 -7.54 -3.96 7.73
C SER A 99 -8.90 -3.79 7.05
N GLN A 100 -9.03 -2.80 6.15
CA GLN A 100 -10.24 -2.55 5.38
C GLN A 100 -10.55 -3.68 4.39
N GLN A 101 -9.54 -4.30 3.79
CA GLN A 101 -9.70 -5.46 2.91
C GLN A 101 -10.24 -6.66 3.69
N LEU A 102 -9.71 -6.92 4.89
CA LEU A 102 -10.21 -7.98 5.77
C LEU A 102 -11.70 -7.75 6.14
N GLU A 103 -12.09 -6.53 6.49
CA GLU A 103 -13.49 -6.18 6.75
C GLU A 103 -14.38 -6.41 5.53
N LYS A 104 -13.92 -6.06 4.33
CA LYS A 104 -14.65 -6.30 3.08
C LYS A 104 -14.83 -7.79 2.82
N ILE A 105 -13.80 -8.61 3.01
CA ILE A 105 -13.87 -10.07 2.89
C ILE A 105 -14.89 -10.64 3.88
N LYS A 106 -14.81 -10.25 5.15
CA LYS A 106 -15.79 -10.66 6.17
C LYS A 106 -17.23 -10.28 5.78
N ARG A 107 -17.45 -9.11 5.19
CA ARG A 107 -18.77 -8.70 4.67
C ARG A 107 -19.23 -9.56 3.49
N LEU A 108 -18.35 -9.95 2.57
CA LEU A 108 -18.69 -10.85 1.47
C LEU A 108 -19.17 -12.21 1.98
N ILE A 109 -18.50 -12.75 3.00
CA ILE A 109 -18.88 -14.01 3.64
C ILE A 109 -20.22 -13.84 4.37
N ASN A 110 -20.29 -12.90 5.32
CA ASN A 110 -21.39 -12.83 6.29
C ASN A 110 -22.67 -12.18 5.75
N VAL A 111 -22.56 -11.26 4.79
CA VAL A 111 -23.72 -10.51 4.26
C VAL A 111 -24.13 -11.01 2.89
N LYS A 112 -23.17 -11.40 2.05
CA LYS A 112 -23.45 -11.84 0.67
C LYS A 112 -23.47 -13.36 0.53
N GLY A 113 -23.12 -14.12 1.57
CA GLY A 113 -23.16 -15.57 1.57
C GLY A 113 -22.15 -16.22 0.62
N TRP A 114 -21.03 -15.54 0.35
CA TRP A 114 -20.02 -16.07 -0.56
C TRP A 114 -19.33 -17.29 0.06
N ASN A 115 -19.31 -18.40 -0.67
CA ASN A 115 -18.56 -19.58 -0.28
C ASN A 115 -17.08 -19.37 -0.61
N ILE A 116 -16.29 -19.02 0.41
CA ILE A 116 -14.86 -18.79 0.31
C ILE A 116 -14.15 -19.94 1.03
N LEU A 117 -13.32 -20.68 0.28
CA LEU A 117 -12.51 -21.75 0.84
C LEU A 117 -11.25 -21.13 1.47
N LEU A 118 -11.01 -21.48 2.73
CA LEU A 118 -9.79 -21.12 3.47
C LEU A 118 -8.61 -21.92 2.89
N GLY A 119 -7.68 -21.22 2.27
CA GLY A 119 -6.40 -21.79 1.85
C GLY A 119 -5.37 -21.65 2.97
N TYR A 120 -5.01 -22.75 3.64
CA TYR A 120 -3.85 -22.78 4.55
C TYR A 120 -2.56 -22.83 3.74
N ILE A 121 -2.05 -21.67 3.31
CA ILE A 121 -0.73 -21.58 2.69
C ILE A 121 0.29 -21.33 3.80
N ARG A 122 0.95 -22.40 4.28
CA ARG A 122 2.07 -22.35 5.25
C ARG A 122 3.26 -21.46 4.82
N TYR A 123 3.27 -20.97 3.57
CA TYR A 123 4.37 -20.23 2.93
C TYR A 123 3.95 -18.90 2.29
N ALA A 124 2.75 -18.35 2.54
CA ALA A 124 2.26 -17.18 1.79
C ALA A 124 3.03 -15.87 2.05
N LEU A 125 3.86 -15.80 3.08
CA LEU A 125 4.57 -14.56 3.41
C LEU A 125 5.88 -14.37 2.62
N ASP A 126 6.51 -15.43 2.11
CA ASP A 126 7.73 -15.31 1.29
C ASP A 126 7.46 -14.75 -0.12
N PRO A 127 6.42 -15.19 -0.86
CA PRO A 127 6.16 -14.72 -2.22
C PRO A 127 5.61 -13.28 -2.31
N ILE A 128 4.99 -12.75 -1.26
CA ILE A 128 4.40 -11.38 -1.27
C ILE A 128 5.50 -10.30 -1.26
N SER A 129 6.76 -10.68 -1.04
CA SER A 129 7.93 -9.80 -1.17
C SER A 129 8.14 -9.23 -2.59
N TYR A 130 7.48 -9.80 -3.61
CA TYR A 130 7.75 -9.52 -5.02
C TYR A 130 6.68 -8.69 -5.75
N LEU A 131 5.47 -8.54 -5.21
CA LEU A 131 4.39 -7.90 -5.97
C LEU A 131 4.33 -6.39 -5.72
N MET A 132 5.03 -5.56 -6.50
CA MET A 132 5.01 -4.08 -6.43
C MET A 132 3.67 -3.46 -6.86
N ILE A 133 2.59 -3.77 -6.16
CA ILE A 133 1.29 -3.10 -6.32
C ILE A 133 0.70 -2.84 -4.94
#